data_AF-A0A7S1Q3B6-F1
#
_entry.id   AF-A0A7S1Q3B6-F1
#
_cell.length_a   1.000
_cell.length_b   1.000
_cell.length_c   1.000
_cell.angle_alpha   90.00
_cell.angle_beta   90.00
_cell.angle_gamma   90.00
#
_symmetry.space_group_name_H-M   'P 1'
#
loop_
_entity.id
_entity.type
_entity.pdbx_description
1 polymer ?
#
loop_
_entity_poly.entity_id
_entity_poly.type
_entity_poly.pdbx_seq_one_letter_code
_entity_poly.pdbx_strand_id
1 'polypeptide(L)'
;FCTLLATSERVGMPRIHPLSARAAAAGRYLDVVVNRHSRVDAVRTVDAWTAGKPERVSMYMLSARRSPAERPAVAVVDTNTSHAIPHLLEALRDAEGATPDDVKWIIVTHVHLDHCAGAGTLLQHCPNATVLCHPRARKHLVEPEGLLRSARTV
;
A
#
# COMPACT_ATOMS: atom_id res chain seq x y z
N PHE A 1 -21.71 -9.58 2.15
CA PHE A 1 -22.48 -8.50 2.79
C PHE A 1 -21.73 -7.18 2.56
N CYS A 2 -21.88 -6.60 1.36
CA CYS A 2 -21.80 -5.17 1.05
C CYS A 2 -22.13 -5.03 -0.44
N THR A 3 -23.28 -4.45 -0.73
CA THR A 3 -23.86 -4.32 -2.07
C THR A 3 -23.15 -3.19 -2.81
N LEU A 4 -22.48 -3.51 -3.91
CA LEU A 4 -21.89 -2.53 -4.83
C LEU A 4 -23.01 -1.81 -5.59
N LEU A 5 -23.21 -0.53 -5.29
CA LEU A 5 -23.92 0.40 -6.17
C LEU A 5 -23.04 0.65 -7.40
N ALA A 6 -23.40 0.00 -8.50
CA ALA A 6 -22.93 0.35 -9.83
C ALA A 6 -23.50 1.72 -10.22
N THR A 7 -22.63 2.74 -10.28
CA THR A 7 -22.88 3.96 -11.06
C THR A 7 -21.84 4.01 -12.17
N SER A 8 -22.34 4.06 -13.40
CA SER A 8 -21.60 3.93 -14.64
C SER A 8 -20.73 5.14 -14.94
N GLU A 9 -19.46 5.05 -14.59
CA GLU A 9 -18.38 5.61 -15.40
C GLU A 9 -17.36 4.48 -15.53
N ARG A 10 -17.04 4.05 -16.75
CA ARG A 10 -16.04 2.99 -16.97
C ARG A 10 -14.65 3.55 -16.65
N VAL A 11 -14.34 3.72 -15.36
CA VAL A 11 -12.96 3.77 -14.91
C VAL A 11 -12.36 2.42 -15.31
N GLY A 12 -11.46 2.43 -16.28
CA GLY A 12 -10.83 1.21 -16.78
C GLY A 12 -10.25 0.39 -15.64
N MET A 13 -10.28 -0.94 -15.77
CA MET A 13 -9.76 -1.85 -14.74
C MET A 13 -8.35 -1.41 -14.30
N PRO A 14 -8.11 -1.26 -12.98
CA PRO A 14 -6.79 -0.87 -12.48
C PRO A 14 -5.72 -1.86 -12.96
N ARG A 15 -4.56 -1.34 -13.37
CA ARG A 15 -3.43 -2.16 -13.80
C ARG A 15 -2.72 -2.70 -12.57
N ILE A 16 -2.56 -4.02 -12.50
CA ILE A 16 -1.77 -4.64 -11.44
C ILE A 16 -0.38 -4.91 -11.96
N HIS A 17 0.63 -4.42 -11.25
CA HIS A 17 2.02 -4.74 -11.52
C HIS A 17 2.47 -5.86 -10.58
N PRO A 18 3.05 -6.96 -11.09
CA PRO A 18 3.57 -8.02 -10.25
C PRO A 18 4.72 -7.51 -9.38
N LEU A 19 4.84 -8.02 -8.16
CA LEU A 19 6.01 -7.74 -7.32
C LEU A 19 7.22 -8.54 -7.83
N SER A 20 8.38 -7.89 -7.89
CA SER A 20 9.63 -8.63 -8.12
C SER A 20 9.89 -9.60 -6.96
N ALA A 21 10.51 -10.76 -7.23
CA ALA A 21 10.80 -11.77 -6.21
C ALA A 21 11.64 -11.26 -5.03
N ARG A 22 12.39 -10.16 -5.24
CA ARG A 22 13.21 -9.49 -4.22
C ARG A 22 12.40 -8.56 -3.29
N ALA A 23 11.24 -8.08 -3.73
CA ALA A 23 10.46 -7.07 -3.02
C ALA A 23 9.46 -7.65 -2.00
N ALA A 24 9.02 -8.90 -2.18
CA ALA A 24 8.15 -9.58 -1.23
C ALA A 24 8.98 -10.41 -0.25
N ALA A 25 9.28 -9.87 0.93
CA ALA A 25 9.88 -10.67 2.00
C ALA A 25 8.80 -11.56 2.62
N ALA A 26 9.00 -12.87 2.61
CA ALA A 26 8.18 -13.81 3.37
C ALA A 26 9.09 -14.66 4.24
N GLY A 27 8.72 -14.80 5.51
CA GLY A 27 9.29 -15.83 6.37
C GLY A 27 9.93 -15.28 7.63
N ARG A 28 9.39 -15.79 8.75
CA ARG A 28 9.48 -15.34 10.14
C ARG A 28 8.71 -14.04 10.30
N TYR A 29 7.92 -13.93 11.38
CA TYR A 29 7.61 -12.61 11.92
C TYR A 29 8.92 -11.84 11.78
N LEU A 30 8.95 -10.75 10.99
CA LEU A 30 9.97 -9.74 11.23
C LEU A 30 9.85 -9.58 12.73
N ASP A 31 10.86 -9.99 13.51
CA ASP A 31 10.86 -9.67 14.92
C ASP A 31 10.77 -8.17 14.87
N VAL A 32 9.54 -7.65 14.99
CA VAL A 32 9.27 -6.25 15.19
C VAL A 32 9.83 -6.14 16.58
N VAL A 33 11.14 -5.91 16.64
CA VAL A 33 11.83 -5.51 17.83
C VAL A 33 11.06 -4.26 18.19
N VAL A 34 10.15 -4.41 19.14
CA VAL A 34 9.39 -3.31 19.71
C VAL A 34 10.45 -2.49 20.41
N ASN A 35 11.09 -1.60 19.66
CA ASN A 35 12.13 -0.78 20.18
C ASN A 35 11.42 0.14 21.18
N ARG A 36 11.82 0.09 22.44
CA ARG A 36 11.20 0.90 23.51
C ARG A 36 11.28 2.41 23.22
N HIS A 37 11.99 2.79 22.16
CA HIS A 37 12.19 4.15 21.68
C HIS A 37 11.65 4.41 20.26
N SER A 38 11.08 3.42 19.55
CA SER A 38 10.46 3.67 18.23
C SER A 38 9.04 4.20 18.44
N ARG A 39 8.88 5.51 18.30
CA ARG A 39 7.59 6.20 18.34
C ARG A 39 7.11 6.40 16.90
N VAL A 40 5.83 6.13 16.66
CA VAL A 40 5.15 6.65 15.46
C VAL A 40 4.82 8.10 15.76
N ASP A 41 5.39 9.02 15.00
CA ASP A 41 5.17 10.45 15.18
C ASP A 41 3.83 10.88 14.60
N ALA A 42 3.46 10.30 13.45
CA ALA A 42 2.19 10.58 12.82
C ALA A 42 1.58 9.33 12.17
N VAL A 43 0.26 9.24 12.27
CA VAL A 43 -0.57 8.35 11.45
C VAL A 43 -1.45 9.24 10.59
N ARG A 44 -1.37 9.07 9.28
CA ARG A 44 -2.18 9.81 8.31
C ARG A 44 -3.10 8.84 7.60
N THR A 45 -4.37 9.18 7.57
CA THR A 45 -5.37 8.53 6.73
C THR A 45 -5.30 9.16 5.36
N VAL A 46 -5.13 8.34 4.32
CA VAL A 46 -5.07 8.78 2.93
C VAL A 46 -6.29 8.24 2.21
N ASP A 47 -7.11 9.12 1.67
CA ASP A 47 -8.27 8.74 0.88
C ASP A 47 -7.85 8.07 -0.43
N ALA A 48 -8.47 6.94 -0.75
CA ALA A 48 -8.19 6.22 -1.99
C ALA A 48 -9.04 6.68 -3.19
N TRP A 49 -9.98 7.62 -2.99
CA TRP A 49 -10.88 8.15 -4.04
C TRP A 49 -11.57 7.04 -4.84
N THR A 50 -12.02 6.00 -4.14
CA THR A 50 -12.47 4.75 -4.76
C THR A 50 -13.70 4.98 -5.63
N ALA A 51 -13.56 4.64 -6.92
CA ALA A 51 -14.55 4.89 -7.96
C ALA A 51 -14.92 6.38 -8.09
N GLY A 52 -13.94 7.28 -7.95
CA GLY A 52 -14.08 8.72 -8.15
C GLY A 52 -14.85 9.43 -7.02
N LYS A 53 -15.06 8.77 -5.87
CA LYS A 53 -15.75 9.36 -4.73
C LYS A 53 -14.84 9.39 -3.50
N PRO A 54 -14.79 10.52 -2.77
CA PRO A 54 -14.02 10.61 -1.54
C PRO A 54 -14.71 9.85 -0.41
N GLU A 55 -13.97 9.66 0.68
CA GLU A 55 -14.38 9.15 2.00
C GLU A 55 -14.97 7.74 1.99
N ARG A 56 -14.52 6.90 1.05
CA ARG A 56 -15.01 5.50 0.92
C ARG A 56 -14.09 4.47 1.54
N VAL A 57 -12.80 4.57 1.23
CA VAL A 57 -11.77 3.63 1.67
C VAL A 57 -10.50 4.42 1.91
N SER A 58 -9.79 4.07 2.98
CA SER A 58 -8.53 4.69 3.33
C SER A 58 -7.36 3.72 3.16
N MET A 59 -6.22 4.29 2.82
CA MET A 59 -4.89 3.74 3.07
C MET A 59 -4.31 4.48 4.27
N TYR A 60 -3.32 3.89 4.94
CA TYR A 60 -2.67 4.57 6.08
C TYR A 60 -1.19 4.77 5.81
N MET A 61 -0.69 5.92 6.23
CA MET A 61 0.72 6.23 6.24
C MET A 61 1.18 6.48 7.67
N LEU A 62 2.16 5.71 8.12
CA LEU A 62 2.78 5.84 9.43
C LEU A 62 4.18 6.39 9.24
N SER A 63 4.52 7.47 9.93
CA SER A 63 5.86 8.05 9.90
C SER A 63 6.50 8.04 11.28
N ALA A 64 7.80 7.79 11.30
CA ALA A 64 8.62 7.82 12.50
C ALA A 64 9.97 8.47 12.21
N ARG A 65 10.46 9.28 13.14
CA ARG A 65 11.77 9.94 13.16
C ARG A 65 12.41 9.68 14.52
N ARG A 66 13.73 9.54 14.51
CA ARG A 66 14.50 9.43 15.75
C ARG A 66 14.77 10.80 16.38
N SER A 67 14.84 11.85 15.56
CA SER A 67 15.02 13.24 15.98
C SER A 67 14.44 14.21 14.93
N PRO A 68 14.17 15.48 15.28
CA PRO A 68 13.67 16.47 14.32
C PRO A 68 14.60 16.77 13.13
N ALA A 69 15.90 16.44 13.25
CA ALA A 69 16.89 16.66 12.19
C ALA A 69 16.99 15.50 11.19
N GLU A 70 16.37 14.35 11.49
CA GLU A 70 16.42 13.16 10.63
C GLU A 70 15.25 13.09 9.66
N ARG A 71 15.48 12.47 8.50
CA ARG A 71 14.41 12.14 7.56
C ARG A 71 13.46 11.10 8.17
N PRO A 72 12.15 11.16 7.88
CA PRO A 72 11.21 10.16 8.39
C PRO A 72 11.47 8.80 7.74
N ALA A 73 11.22 7.73 8.49
CA ALA A 73 10.93 6.42 7.94
C ALA A 73 9.42 6.28 7.80
N VAL A 74 8.97 5.84 6.62
CA VAL A 74 7.54 5.73 6.31
C VAL A 74 7.14 4.27 6.09
N ALA A 75 6.03 3.87 6.69
CA ALA A 75 5.30 2.65 6.37
C ALA A 75 3.94 3.01 5.76
N VAL A 76 3.57 2.31 4.70
CA VAL A 76 2.26 2.38 4.08
C VAL A 76 1.49 1.10 4.41
N VAL A 77 0.25 1.22 4.87
CA VAL A 77 -0.64 0.09 5.14
C VAL A 77 -1.78 0.13 4.12
N ASP A 78 -1.87 -0.96 3.36
CA ASP A 78 -2.66 -1.11 2.15
C ASP A 78 -2.37 -0.05 1.07
N THR A 79 -2.75 -0.38 -0.16
CA THR A 79 -2.45 0.42 -1.36
C THR A 79 -3.67 0.63 -2.25
N ASN A 80 -4.81 0.07 -1.83
CA ASN A 80 -6.04 0.03 -2.61
C ASN A 80 -5.78 -0.42 -4.06
N THR A 81 -6.48 0.16 -5.02
CA THR A 81 -6.25 -0.02 -6.46
C THR A 81 -5.07 0.81 -6.95
N SER A 82 -4.52 0.46 -8.12
CA SER A 82 -3.45 1.25 -8.75
C SER A 82 -3.82 2.72 -9.00
N HIS A 83 -5.12 3.01 -9.14
CA HIS A 83 -5.65 4.37 -9.32
C HIS A 83 -5.51 5.23 -8.06
N ALA A 84 -5.35 4.62 -6.88
CA ALA A 84 -5.18 5.33 -5.62
C ALA A 84 -3.73 5.78 -5.38
N ILE A 85 -2.76 5.23 -6.10
CA ILE A 85 -1.32 5.51 -5.89
C ILE A 85 -0.94 6.98 -6.09
N PRO A 86 -1.48 7.71 -7.10
CA PRO A 86 -1.25 9.15 -7.19
C PRO A 86 -1.61 9.92 -5.91
N HIS A 87 -2.74 9.60 -5.27
CA HIS A 87 -3.18 10.24 -4.02
C HIS A 87 -2.26 9.90 -2.85
N LEU A 88 -1.74 8.67 -2.81
CA LEU A 88 -0.76 8.27 -1.80
C LEU A 88 0.59 8.99 -1.98
N LEU A 89 1.05 9.14 -3.22
CA LEU A 89 2.26 9.90 -3.53
C LEU A 89 2.11 11.41 -3.27
N GLU A 90 0.90 11.95 -3.42
CA GLU A 90 0.57 13.33 -3.05
C GLU A 90 0.61 13.50 -1.53
N ALA A 91 -0.09 12.64 -0.78
CA ALA A 91 -0.09 12.65 0.67
C ALA A 91 1.32 12.46 1.28
N LEU A 92 2.19 11.67 0.61
CA LEU A 92 3.59 11.51 1.01
C LEU A 92 4.37 12.82 0.86
N ARG A 93 4.17 13.57 -0.24
CA ARG A 93 4.83 14.86 -0.47
C ARG A 93 4.39 15.91 0.55
N ASP A 94 3.11 15.90 0.90
CA ASP A 94 2.54 16.83 1.88
C ASP A 94 2.98 16.53 3.32
N ALA A 95 3.49 15.32 3.57
CA ALA A 95 3.92 14.89 4.90
C ALA A 95 5.37 15.30 5.21
N GLU A 96 5.53 16.48 5.82
CA GLU A 96 6.74 16.88 6.60
C GLU A 96 8.09 16.50 5.94
N GLY A 97 8.20 16.68 4.63
CA GLY A 97 9.43 16.46 3.85
C GLY A 97 9.77 15.01 3.51
N ALA A 98 8.83 14.06 3.64
CA ALA A 98 9.04 12.68 3.21
C ALA A 98 9.10 12.58 1.67
N THR A 99 9.93 11.66 1.17
CA THR A 99 9.99 11.33 -0.26
C THR A 99 9.72 9.84 -0.49
N PRO A 100 9.47 9.39 -1.73
CA PRO A 100 9.30 7.96 -2.02
C PRO A 100 10.46 7.07 -1.53
N ASP A 101 11.67 7.61 -1.39
CA ASP A 101 12.84 6.87 -0.87
C ASP A 101 12.80 6.62 0.65
N ASP A 102 11.96 7.38 1.36
CA ASP A 102 11.71 7.24 2.81
C ASP A 102 10.74 6.12 3.13
N VAL A 103 9.97 5.65 2.13
CA VAL A 103 9.07 4.51 2.30
C VAL A 103 9.90 3.24 2.45
N LYS A 104 9.90 2.69 3.66
CA LYS A 104 10.63 1.46 4.02
C LYS A 104 9.75 0.23 3.90
N TRP A 105 8.45 0.38 4.15
CA TRP A 105 7.52 -0.74 4.17
C TRP A 105 6.23 -0.42 3.43
N ILE A 106 5.79 -1.36 2.61
CA ILE A 106 4.44 -1.43 2.07
C ILE A 106 3.80 -2.68 2.66
N ILE A 107 2.83 -2.51 3.55
CA ILE A 107 2.24 -3.57 4.34
C ILE A 107 0.88 -3.89 3.72
N VAL A 108 0.76 -5.08 3.16
CA VAL A 108 -0.51 -5.57 2.60
C VAL A 108 -1.24 -6.35 3.67
N THR A 109 -2.44 -5.91 4.05
CA THR A 109 -3.25 -6.59 5.06
C THR A 109 -3.79 -7.92 4.53
N HIS A 110 -4.30 -7.91 3.30
CA HIS A 110 -4.80 -9.07 2.59
C HIS A 110 -4.82 -8.84 1.06
N VAL A 111 -5.05 -9.89 0.28
CA VAL A 111 -4.81 -9.90 -1.18
C VAL A 111 -6.01 -9.54 -2.04
N HIS A 112 -7.09 -9.00 -1.47
CA HIS A 112 -8.18 -8.50 -2.30
C HIS A 112 -7.72 -7.26 -3.07
N LEU A 113 -8.19 -7.11 -4.32
CA LEU A 113 -7.66 -6.10 -5.24
C LEU A 113 -7.96 -4.67 -4.79
N ASP A 114 -9.05 -4.48 -4.05
CA ASP A 114 -9.42 -3.23 -3.40
C ASP A 114 -8.51 -2.85 -2.21
N HIS A 115 -7.52 -3.69 -1.88
CA HIS A 115 -6.52 -3.44 -0.84
C HIS A 115 -5.06 -3.49 -1.35
N CYS A 116 -4.74 -4.41 -2.26
CA CYS A 116 -3.34 -4.68 -2.62
C CYS A 116 -2.94 -4.40 -4.07
N ALA A 117 -3.88 -4.04 -4.96
CA ALA A 117 -3.59 -3.90 -6.39
C ALA A 117 -2.61 -2.75 -6.70
N GLY A 118 -2.54 -1.74 -5.84
CA GLY A 118 -1.59 -0.64 -5.95
C GLY A 118 -0.15 -0.98 -5.51
N ALA A 119 0.08 -2.10 -4.84
CA ALA A 119 1.37 -2.41 -4.21
C ALA A 119 2.53 -2.44 -5.21
N GLY A 120 2.36 -3.09 -6.36
CA GLY A 120 3.37 -3.14 -7.40
C GLY A 120 3.62 -1.79 -8.07
N THR A 121 2.57 -0.99 -8.26
CA THR A 121 2.71 0.38 -8.80
C THR A 121 3.47 1.27 -7.81
N LEU A 122 3.10 1.25 -6.53
CA LEU A 122 3.78 2.04 -5.50
C LEU A 122 5.25 1.67 -5.39
N LEU A 123 5.58 0.37 -5.46
CA LEU A 123 6.96 -0.11 -5.40
C LEU A 123 7.85 0.45 -6.53
N GLN A 124 7.28 0.75 -7.71
CA GLN A 124 8.04 1.39 -8.80
C GLN A 124 8.51 2.80 -8.43
N HIS A 125 7.81 3.47 -7.53
CA HIS A 125 8.16 4.79 -7.03
C HIS A 125 9.02 4.74 -5.76
N CYS A 126 8.93 3.66 -4.99
CA CYS A 126 9.59 3.51 -3.69
C CYS A 126 10.70 2.44 -3.76
N PRO A 127 11.88 2.74 -4.32
CA PRO A 127 12.92 1.74 -4.60
C PRO A 127 13.52 1.10 -3.33
N ASN A 128 13.40 1.77 -2.18
CA ASN A 128 13.88 1.27 -0.88
C ASN A 128 12.83 0.49 -0.09
N ALA A 129 11.59 0.40 -0.60
CA ALA A 129 10.51 -0.23 0.12
C ALA A 129 10.59 -1.76 0.05
N THR A 130 10.29 -2.41 1.17
CA THR A 130 10.02 -3.84 1.24
C THR A 130 8.53 -4.07 1.39
N VAL A 131 7.95 -4.96 0.57
CA VAL A 131 6.56 -5.36 0.74
C VAL A 131 6.48 -6.43 1.83
N LEU A 132 5.72 -6.12 2.89
CA LEU A 132 5.40 -7.04 3.96
C LEU A 132 4.00 -7.60 3.74
N CYS A 133 3.88 -8.92 3.77
CA CYS A 133 2.61 -9.61 3.59
C CYS A 133 2.60 -10.94 4.34
N HIS A 134 1.40 -11.49 4.54
CA HIS A 134 1.29 -12.86 5.04
C HIS A 134 1.95 -13.85 4.06
N PRO A 135 2.64 -14.91 4.51
CA PRO A 135 3.28 -15.88 3.60
C PRO A 135 2.34 -16.48 2.54
N ARG A 136 1.07 -16.70 2.89
CA ARG A 136 0.02 -17.16 1.96
C ARG A 136 -0.33 -16.12 0.88
N ALA A 137 -0.16 -14.83 1.18
CA ALA A 137 -0.41 -13.73 0.24
C ALA A 137 0.69 -13.61 -0.81
N ARG A 138 1.95 -13.92 -0.46
CA ARG A 138 3.13 -13.72 -1.31
C ARG A 138 2.94 -14.20 -2.74
N LYS A 139 2.50 -15.45 -2.94
CA LYS A 139 2.34 -16.02 -4.28
C LYS A 139 1.38 -15.20 -5.14
N HIS A 140 0.33 -14.64 -4.54
CA HIS A 140 -0.67 -13.85 -5.25
C HIS A 140 -0.20 -12.42 -5.57
N LEU A 141 0.76 -11.89 -4.81
CA LEU A 141 1.33 -10.57 -5.07
C LEU A 141 2.45 -10.62 -6.12
N VAL A 142 3.19 -11.73 -6.19
CA VAL A 142 4.22 -11.97 -7.20
C VAL A 142 3.59 -12.46 -8.51
N GLU A 143 2.62 -13.37 -8.44
CA GLU A 143 1.88 -13.96 -9.56
C GLU A 143 0.37 -13.67 -9.41
N PRO A 144 -0.09 -12.48 -9.84
CA PRO A 144 -1.45 -11.99 -9.57
C PRO A 144 -2.54 -12.56 -10.48
N GLU A 145 -2.22 -13.46 -11.41
CA GLU A 145 -3.18 -13.98 -12.41
C GLU A 145 -4.41 -14.61 -11.77
N GLY A 146 -4.23 -15.30 -10.63
CA GLY A 146 -5.34 -15.86 -9.86
C GLY A 146 -6.28 -14.79 -9.30
N LEU A 147 -5.75 -13.69 -8.78
CA LEU A 147 -6.54 -12.56 -8.28
C LEU A 147 -7.28 -11.86 -9.42
N LEU A 148 -6.58 -11.62 -10.52
CA LEU A 148 -7.15 -10.99 -11.72
C LEU A 148 -8.30 -11.82 -12.30
N ARG A 149 -8.19 -13.15 -12.33
CA ARG A 149 -9.29 -14.02 -12.76
C ARG A 149 -10.49 -13.92 -11.83
N SER A 150 -10.28 -14.01 -10.52
CA SER A 150 -11.36 -13.96 -9.52
C SER A 150 -12.10 -12.63 -9.50
N ALA A 151 -11.42 -11.52 -9.79
CA ALA A 151 -12.05 -10.19 -9.81
C ALA A 151 -12.88 -9.93 -11.08
N ARG A 152 -12.70 -10.71 -12.14
CA ARG A 152 -13.48 -10.61 -13.39
C ARG A 152 -14.77 -11.41 -13.35
N THR A 153 -14.95 -12.28 -12.36
CA THR A 153 -16.10 -13.15 -12.21
C THR A 153 -17.22 -12.56 -11.34
N VAL A 154 -17.07 -11.32 -10.87
CA VAL A 154 -18.04 -10.60 -10.02
C VAL A 154 -18.64 -9.40 -10.74
#